data_AF-A0A8S3JRF9-F1
#
_entry.id   AF-A0A8S3JRF9-F1
#
_cell.length_a   1.000
_cell.length_b   1.000
_cell.length_c   1.000
_cell.angle_alpha   90.00
_cell.angle_beta   90.00
_cell.angle_gamma   90.00
#
_symmetry.space_group_name_H-M   'P 1'
#
loop_
_entity.id
_entity.type
_entity.pdbx_description
1 polymer ?
#
loop_
_entity_poly.entity_id
_entity_poly.type
_entity_poly.pdbx_seq_one_letter_code
_entity_poly.pdbx_strand_id
1 'polypeptide(L)'
;MFDVGGQREERRKWIQCFNDVTAIIFVTACSGFNLVLIEDEKQNRLKESLDLFKNIWNNRWLKTISVILFLNKQDLLAEKIKAGYRLDENFPEFAHYVISNVEL
;
A
#
# COMPACT_ATOMS: atom_id res chain seq x y z
N MET A 1 14.85 -0.30 14.52
CA MET A 1 13.64 -0.45 13.69
C MET A 1 12.46 -0.56 14.63
N PHE A 2 11.47 0.32 14.49
CA PHE A 2 10.22 0.24 15.26
C PHE A 2 9.17 -0.39 14.34
N ASP A 3 8.46 -1.41 14.83
CA ASP A 3 7.29 -1.95 14.15
C ASP A 3 6.04 -1.29 14.73
N VAL A 4 5.17 -0.79 13.86
CA VAL A 4 3.96 -0.08 14.23
C VAL A 4 2.75 -0.75 13.60
N GLY A 5 1.69 -0.94 14.39
CA GLY A 5 0.46 -1.54 13.90
C GLY A 5 -0.14 -0.73 12.75
N GLY A 6 -0.46 -1.41 11.64
CA GLY A 6 -1.07 -0.80 10.44
C GLY A 6 -2.60 -0.67 10.48
N GLN A 7 -3.25 -1.31 11.46
CA GLN A 7 -4.70 -1.24 11.66
C GLN A 7 -5.14 0.18 12.01
N ARG A 8 -6.34 0.59 11.58
CA ARG A 8 -6.82 1.97 11.74
C ARG A 8 -6.74 2.49 13.18
N GLU A 9 -7.01 1.65 14.18
CA GLU A 9 -6.97 2.02 15.60
C GLU A 9 -5.55 2.29 16.11
N GLU A 10 -4.54 1.61 15.56
CA GLU A 10 -3.14 1.72 15.96
C GLU A 10 -2.45 2.95 15.35
N ARG A 11 -2.96 3.47 14.24
CA ARG A 11 -2.35 4.58 13.49
C ARG A 11 -2.24 5.88 14.30
N ARG A 12 -3.12 6.10 15.30
CA ARG A 12 -3.04 7.27 16.17
C ARG A 12 -1.73 7.31 16.99
N LYS A 13 -1.10 6.15 17.21
CA LYS A 13 0.13 6.02 17.99
C LYS A 13 1.38 6.34 17.15
N TRP A 14 1.28 6.36 15.83
CA TRP A 14 2.42 6.55 14.92
C TRP A 14 3.16 7.87 15.14
N ILE A 15 2.46 8.92 15.59
CA ILE A 15 3.07 10.22 15.92
C ILE A 15 4.20 10.09 16.95
N GLN A 16 4.13 9.10 17.83
CA GLN A 16 5.15 8.83 18.85
C GLN A 16 6.46 8.31 18.23
N CYS A 17 6.40 7.78 17.01
CA CYS A 17 7.53 7.21 16.30
C CYS A 17 8.13 8.16 15.26
N PHE A 18 7.59 9.38 15.09
CA PHE A 18 8.01 10.30 14.02
C PHE A 18 9.21 11.20 14.39
N ASN A 19 9.70 11.14 15.63
CA ASN A 19 10.91 11.86 16.01
C ASN A 19 12.16 11.04 15.64
N ASP A 20 13.12 11.69 14.98
CA ASP A 20 14.46 11.16 14.68
C ASP A 20 14.52 9.87 13.85
N VAL A 21 13.53 9.63 12.98
CA VAL A 21 13.60 8.52 12.01
C VAL A 21 14.46 8.90 10.80
N THR A 22 15.36 8.00 10.38
CA THR A 22 16.16 8.18 9.16
C THR A 22 15.34 7.95 7.89
N ALA A 23 14.47 6.94 7.91
CA ALA A 23 13.64 6.55 6.78
C ALA A 23 12.39 5.80 7.27
N ILE A 24 11.35 5.80 6.45
CA ILE A 24 10.15 5.00 6.64
C ILE A 24 10.21 3.82 5.69
N ILE A 25 9.98 2.62 6.22
CA ILE A 25 9.71 1.43 5.40
C ILE A 25 8.20 1.25 5.36
N PHE A 26 7.59 1.54 4.21
CA PHE A 26 6.16 1.32 4.00
C PHE A 26 5.95 -0.01 3.29
N VAL A 27 5.21 -0.92 3.91
CA VAL A 27 4.95 -2.25 3.36
C VAL A 27 3.48 -2.33 2.92
N THR A 28 3.24 -2.63 1.64
CA THR A 28 1.90 -2.85 1.09
C THR A 28 1.77 -4.28 0.58
N ALA A 29 0.63 -4.93 0.85
CA ALA A 29 0.35 -6.26 0.31
C ALA A 29 -0.39 -6.12 -1.03
N CYS A 30 0.34 -6.20 -2.14
CA CYS A 30 -0.25 -6.04 -3.48
C CYS A 30 -1.31 -7.09 -3.80
N SER A 31 -1.20 -8.28 -3.22
CA SER A 31 -2.20 -9.34 -3.35
C SER A 31 -3.55 -9.01 -2.71
N GLY A 32 -3.67 -7.89 -1.98
CA GLY A 32 -4.93 -7.37 -1.43
C GLY A 32 -5.85 -6.69 -2.44
N PHE A 33 -5.52 -6.67 -3.74
CA PHE A 33 -6.29 -5.93 -4.76
C PHE A 33 -7.75 -6.39 -4.91
N ASN A 34 -8.08 -7.64 -4.56
CA ASN A 34 -9.43 -8.21 -4.59
C ASN A 34 -9.97 -8.58 -3.19
N LEU A 35 -9.41 -8.00 -2.13
CA LEU A 35 -9.83 -8.25 -0.75
C LEU A 35 -10.35 -6.96 -0.09
N VAL A 36 -11.20 -7.13 0.92
CA VAL A 36 -11.66 -6.04 1.79
C VAL A 36 -11.00 -6.10 3.17
N LEU A 37 -10.95 -4.99 3.89
CA LEU A 37 -10.41 -4.94 5.26
C LEU A 37 -11.24 -5.81 6.20
N ILE A 38 -10.60 -6.33 7.25
CA ILE A 38 -11.30 -7.07 8.30
C ILE A 38 -12.17 -6.10 9.13
N GLU A 39 -11.65 -4.90 9.39
CA GLU A 39 -12.37 -3.85 10.13
C GLU A 39 -13.46 -3.13 9.32
N ASP A 40 -13.52 -3.33 8.00
CA ASP A 40 -14.43 -2.61 7.09
C ASP A 40 -14.63 -3.37 5.78
N GLU A 41 -15.72 -4.12 5.68
CA GLU A 41 -16.06 -4.97 4.53
C GLU A 41 -16.37 -4.17 3.25
N LYS A 42 -16.51 -2.84 3.33
CA LYS A 42 -16.74 -1.98 2.16
C LYS A 42 -15.44 -1.41 1.59
N GLN A 43 -14.34 -1.52 2.33
CA GLN A 43 -13.07 -0.91 1.95
C GLN A 43 -12.10 -1.95 1.37
N ASN A 44 -11.69 -1.74 0.11
CA ASN A 44 -10.66 -2.56 -0.54
C ASN A 44 -9.28 -2.38 0.16
N ARG A 45 -8.56 -3.48 0.41
CA ARG A 45 -7.29 -3.46 1.15
C ARG A 45 -6.19 -2.68 0.44
N LEU A 46 -6.05 -2.86 -0.87
CA LEU A 46 -4.99 -2.19 -1.62
C LEU A 46 -5.30 -0.70 -1.77
N LYS A 47 -6.56 -0.32 -1.97
CA LYS A 47 -6.98 1.10 -1.96
C LYS A 47 -6.69 1.78 -0.63
N GLU A 48 -7.07 1.15 0.49
CA GLU A 48 -6.73 1.66 1.83
C GLU A 48 -5.22 1.86 2.00
N SER A 49 -4.41 0.91 1.51
CA SER A 49 -2.96 1.00 1.60
C SER A 49 -2.40 2.15 0.75
N LEU A 50 -2.94 2.38 -0.44
CA LEU A 50 -2.59 3.52 -1.30
C LEU A 50 -2.97 4.86 -0.67
N ASP A 51 -4.16 4.96 -0.08
CA ASP A 51 -4.62 6.15 0.64
C ASP A 51 -3.72 6.44 1.85
N LEU A 52 -3.35 5.40 2.60
CA LEU A 52 -2.43 5.54 3.72
C LEU A 52 -1.03 5.98 3.27
N PHE A 53 -0.52 5.38 2.19
CA PHE A 53 0.76 5.79 1.61
C PHE A 53 0.72 7.26 1.15
N LYS A 54 -0.35 7.68 0.47
CA LYS A 54 -0.57 9.07 0.06
C LYS A 54 -0.58 10.02 1.26
N ASN A 55 -1.19 9.61 2.37
CA ASN A 55 -1.20 10.41 3.61
C ASN A 55 0.20 10.55 4.22
N ILE A 56 1.01 9.48 4.23
CA ILE A 56 2.41 9.52 4.69
C ILE A 56 3.24 10.42 3.77
N TRP A 57 3.14 10.20 2.46
CA TRP A 57 3.88 10.93 1.44
C TRP A 57 3.63 12.44 1.48
N ASN A 58 2.38 12.84 1.71
CA ASN A 58 1.99 14.24 1.80
C ASN A 58 2.07 14.82 3.22
N ASN A 59 2.52 14.04 4.21
CA ASN A 59 2.59 14.49 5.58
C ASN A 59 3.68 15.57 5.73
N ARG A 60 3.29 16.77 6.17
CA ARG A 60 4.21 17.92 6.32
C ARG A 60 5.39 17.65 7.26
N TRP A 61 5.22 16.78 8.25
CA TRP A 61 6.26 16.43 9.22
C TRP A 61 7.25 15.38 8.68
N LEU A 62 6.91 14.71 7.58
CA LEU A 62 7.72 13.64 6.97
C LEU A 62 8.39 14.07 5.66
N LYS A 63 8.30 15.35 5.28
CA LYS A 63 8.79 15.86 3.98
C LYS A 63 10.26 15.58 3.69
N THR A 64 11.10 15.54 4.72
CA THR A 64 12.54 15.30 4.59
C THR A 64 12.91 13.84 4.81
N ILE A 65 11.94 12.98 5.14
CA ILE A 65 12.16 11.58 5.47
C ILE A 65 12.03 10.76 4.19
N SER A 66 13.05 9.96 3.90
CA SER A 66 13.00 9.04 2.76
C SER A 66 12.02 7.92 3.02
N VAL A 67 11.26 7.51 1.99
CA VAL A 67 10.32 6.39 2.07
C VAL A 67 10.80 5.26 1.17
N ILE A 68 11.01 4.09 1.76
CA ILE A 68 11.28 2.84 1.05
C ILE A 68 9.95 2.09 0.94
N LEU A 69 9.45 1.92 -0.28
CA LEU A 69 8.18 1.23 -0.55
C LEU A 69 8.44 -0.24 -0.88
N PHE A 70 7.92 -1.14 -0.04
CA PHE A 70 7.91 -2.57 -0.30
C PHE A 70 6.54 -2.99 -0.83
N LEU A 71 6.54 -3.36 -2.12
CA LEU A 71 5.44 -4.06 -2.77
C LEU A 71 5.51 -5.54 -2.37
N ASN A 72 4.90 -5.89 -1.24
CA ASN A 72 4.99 -7.21 -0.63
C ASN A 72 3.93 -8.19 -1.16
N LYS A 73 4.14 -9.49 -0.92
CA LYS A 73 3.28 -10.61 -1.32
C LYS A 73 3.16 -10.76 -2.84
N GLN A 74 4.28 -10.60 -3.55
CA GLN A 74 4.37 -10.73 -5.01
C GLN A 74 4.05 -12.15 -5.49
N ASP A 75 4.42 -13.15 -4.70
CA ASP A 75 4.04 -14.55 -4.85
C ASP A 75 2.52 -14.71 -4.93
N LEU A 76 1.79 -14.24 -3.91
CA LEU A 76 0.34 -14.32 -3.86
C LEU A 76 -0.35 -13.46 -4.93
N LEU A 77 0.25 -12.31 -5.29
CA LEU A 77 -0.23 -11.51 -6.41
C LEU A 77 -0.16 -12.32 -7.71
N ALA A 78 1.00 -12.91 -8.00
CA ALA A 78 1.20 -13.71 -9.20
C ALA A 78 0.26 -14.92 -9.25
N GLU A 79 0.04 -15.62 -8.14
CA GLU A 79 -0.92 -16.72 -8.04
C GLU A 79 -2.35 -16.27 -8.37
N LYS A 80 -2.79 -15.14 -7.80
CA LYS A 80 -4.13 -14.60 -8.05
C LYS A 80 -4.33 -14.19 -9.51
N ILE A 81 -3.35 -13.52 -10.12
CA ILE A 81 -3.42 -13.15 -11.53
C ILE A 81 -3.49 -14.40 -12.41
N LYS A 82 -2.67 -15.43 -12.12
CA LYS A 82 -2.70 -16.72 -12.84
C LYS A 82 -4.04 -17.45 -12.66
N ALA A 83 -4.69 -17.31 -11.51
CA ALA A 83 -6.01 -17.88 -11.25
C ALA A 83 -7.16 -17.12 -11.93
N GLY A 84 -6.88 -16.01 -12.64
CA GLY A 84 -7.86 -15.25 -13.41
C GLY A 84 -8.54 -14.12 -12.65
N TYR A 85 -8.12 -13.81 -11.41
CA TYR A 85 -8.59 -12.61 -10.72
C TYR A 85 -8.13 -11.37 -11.45
N ARG A 86 -9.05 -10.42 -11.66
CA ARG A 86 -8.79 -9.23 -12.46
C ARG A 86 -8.59 -8.00 -11.57
N LEU A 87 -7.56 -7.21 -11.87
CA LEU A 87 -7.29 -5.94 -11.18
C LEU A 87 -8.38 -4.90 -11.45
N ASP A 88 -8.94 -4.89 -12.65
CA ASP A 88 -9.87 -3.86 -13.14
C ASP A 88 -11.23 -3.85 -12.43
N GLU A 89 -11.62 -4.95 -11.78
CA GLU A 89 -12.80 -5.00 -10.91
C GLU A 89 -12.72 -3.98 -9.76
N ASN A 90 -11.51 -3.73 -9.25
CA ASN A 90 -11.29 -2.76 -8.18
C ASN A 90 -10.54 -1.52 -8.65
N PHE A 91 -9.74 -1.62 -9.72
CA PHE A 91 -8.89 -0.56 -10.27
C PHE A 91 -9.20 -0.36 -11.75
N PRO A 92 -10.30 0.32 -12.12
CA PRO A 92 -10.78 0.40 -13.50
C PRO A 92 -9.74 0.94 -14.50
N GLU A 93 -8.79 1.75 -14.03
CA GLU A 93 -7.64 2.24 -14.80
C GLU A 93 -6.78 1.10 -15.38
N PHE A 94 -6.82 -0.10 -14.81
CA PHE A 94 -6.12 -1.28 -15.33
C PHE A 94 -6.82 -1.97 -16.50
N ALA A 95 -8.09 -1.66 -16.79
CA ALA A 95 -8.81 -2.27 -17.91
C ALA A 95 -8.17 -1.97 -19.28
N HIS A 96 -7.53 -0.81 -19.38
CA HIS A 96 -6.84 -0.34 -20.58
C HIS A 96 -5.34 -0.12 -20.35
N TYR A 97 -4.80 -0.64 -19.24
CA TYR A 97 -3.39 -0.46 -18.93
C TYR A 97 -2.54 -1.26 -19.92
N VAL A 98 -1.73 -0.53 -20.66
CA VAL A 98 -0.72 -1.08 -21.56
C VAL A 98 0.63 -0.70 -20.98
N ILE A 99 1.55 -1.66 -20.93
CA ILE A 99 2.93 -1.35 -20.58
C ILE A 99 3.45 -0.42 -21.68
N SER A 100 3.71 0.84 -21.34
CA SER A 100 4.44 1.73 -22.22
C SER A 100 5.82 1.10 -22.44
N ASN A 101 6.21 0.89 -23.70
CA ASN A 101 7.55 0.48 -24.07
C ASN A 101 8.54 1.59 -23.69
N VAL A 102 8.88 1.66 -22.42
CA VAL A 102 10.04 2.41 -21.95
C VAL A 102 11.18 1.41 -22.00
N GLU A 103 11.96 1.49 -23.08
CA GLU A 103 13.28 0.85 -23.11
C GLU A 103 14.06 1.38 -21.90
N LEU A 104 14.43 0.47 -20.99
CA LEU A 104 15.36 0.74 -19.91
C LEU A 104 16.79 0.78 -20.46
#